data_AF-A0A5B0E8B5-F1
#
_entry.id   AF-A0A5B0E8B5-F1
#
_cell.length_a   1.000
_cell.length_b   1.000
_cell.length_c   1.000
_cell.angle_alpha   90.00
_cell.angle_beta   90.00
_cell.angle_gamma   90.00
#
_symmetry.space_group_name_H-M   'P 1'
#
loop_
_entity.id
_entity.type
_entity.pdbx_description
1 polymer ?
#
loop_
_entity_poly.entity_id
_entity_poly.type
_entity_poly.pdbx_seq_one_letter_code
_entity_poly.pdbx_strand_id
1 'polypeptide(L)'
;MEQVGVAPMLFTTEEYAARLGAARVRMTEQGLSALIVTDPANIYYLTGYNAWSYYTPQLVFVPLEGEMILFTREMDANGAFRTTWLPPESIVGYPERYVHRPHLHPFDWVAYALRARYLIAPAAKGCVGLEMDAHFFSPKGYRSLVNALPEWTLVDCFELVNWVRAIKSPTEIHLMHQAAVFTNLAMHAAQDAIEVGARQCDVAAAISQAQILGTAQAGGDYPAIVPMLPTGESADTPHLTWNDKPLQPNEAMIVELAGAYHRYHVPMARTFMPGKPSPQLSHLAGATDHALAAVLETVAPGIPVQELSQIFNRTLFEYGYEKASRIGYSIGVGYPPDWGERTISLRSEDTTILQENMTFHLMCGMWMEGYGYEVSEAIRVTDTGVETFTAFPRGLVPAGKAGAAATESITLLGNPGERAVPGGPGLDAVPQPVTEPRRPATERFGFTNPDEDTMTGSLRIIPRNAERADRDPAGLPAAPVIPPNTNPTQEETP
;
A
#
# COMPACT_ATOMS: atom_id res chain seq x y z
N MET A 1 -34.53 -10.60 -19.29
CA MET A 1 -33.57 -9.91 -20.18
C MET A 1 -32.21 -10.11 -19.55
N GLU A 2 -31.35 -10.95 -20.15
CA GLU A 2 -29.93 -10.96 -19.77
C GLU A 2 -29.39 -9.54 -19.92
N GLN A 3 -28.78 -8.99 -18.86
CA GLN A 3 -28.15 -7.69 -18.91
C GLN A 3 -26.92 -7.79 -19.83
N VAL A 4 -27.10 -7.36 -21.08
CA VAL A 4 -26.00 -7.14 -22.02
C VAL A 4 -25.05 -6.10 -21.41
N GLY A 5 -23.84 -6.51 -21.03
CA GLY A 5 -22.77 -5.60 -20.58
C GLY A 5 -22.35 -5.68 -19.11
N VAL A 6 -22.72 -6.72 -18.37
CA VAL A 6 -22.09 -7.03 -17.06
C VAL A 6 -20.72 -7.66 -17.34
N ALA A 7 -19.64 -7.03 -16.87
CA ALA A 7 -18.32 -7.65 -16.96
C ALA A 7 -18.30 -8.96 -16.16
N PRO A 8 -17.57 -9.99 -16.60
CA PRO A 8 -17.42 -11.20 -15.79
C PRO A 8 -16.88 -10.82 -14.40
N MET A 9 -17.52 -11.33 -13.35
CA MET A 9 -17.09 -11.08 -11.98
C MET A 9 -15.70 -11.66 -11.77
N LEU A 10 -14.79 -10.84 -11.22
CA LEU A 10 -13.40 -11.24 -10.99
C LEU A 10 -13.28 -12.33 -9.92
N PHE A 11 -14.15 -12.29 -8.92
CA PHE A 11 -14.25 -13.27 -7.84
C PHE A 11 -15.66 -13.88 -7.83
N THR A 12 -15.79 -15.09 -7.30
CA THR A 12 -17.10 -15.72 -7.17
C THR A 12 -17.96 -15.00 -6.13
N THR A 13 -19.28 -15.17 -6.22
CA THR A 13 -20.22 -14.67 -5.21
C THR A 13 -19.94 -15.23 -3.83
N GLU A 14 -19.49 -16.49 -3.76
CA GLU A 14 -19.11 -17.15 -2.51
C GLU A 14 -17.88 -16.50 -1.88
N GLU A 15 -16.88 -16.11 -2.70
CA GLU A 15 -15.70 -15.41 -2.20
C GLU A 15 -16.07 -14.02 -1.67
N TYR A 16 -16.90 -13.25 -2.38
CA TYR A 16 -17.40 -11.96 -1.85
C TYR A 16 -18.21 -12.11 -0.56
N ALA A 17 -19.05 -13.14 -0.47
CA ALA A 17 -19.80 -13.45 0.76
C ALA A 17 -18.85 -13.80 1.92
N ALA A 18 -17.77 -14.55 1.65
CA ALA A 18 -16.75 -14.88 2.65
C ALA A 18 -16.01 -13.62 3.14
N ARG A 19 -15.67 -12.69 2.24
CA ARG A 19 -15.04 -11.39 2.60
C ARG A 19 -15.94 -10.57 3.52
N LEU A 20 -17.22 -10.43 3.17
CA LEU A 20 -18.21 -9.75 4.00
C LEU A 20 -18.39 -10.46 5.35
N GLY A 21 -18.43 -11.80 5.36
CA GLY A 21 -18.48 -12.60 6.58
C GLY A 21 -17.30 -12.31 7.51
N ALA A 22 -16.07 -12.32 6.98
CA ALA A 22 -14.86 -12.01 7.75
C ALA A 22 -14.86 -10.57 8.31
N ALA A 23 -15.33 -9.59 7.54
CA ALA A 23 -15.51 -8.22 8.04
C ALA A 23 -16.53 -8.17 9.20
N ARG A 24 -17.66 -8.88 9.07
CA ARG A 24 -18.70 -8.92 10.12
C ARG A 24 -18.25 -9.62 11.41
N VAL A 25 -17.39 -10.64 11.30
CA VAL A 25 -16.76 -11.26 12.47
C VAL A 25 -15.97 -10.21 13.24
N ARG A 26 -15.08 -9.46 12.56
CA ARG A 26 -14.31 -8.37 13.20
C ARG A 26 -15.19 -7.24 13.72
N MET A 27 -16.26 -6.88 13.01
CA MET A 27 -17.25 -5.91 13.49
C MET A 27 -17.85 -6.37 14.82
N THR A 28 -18.22 -7.65 14.93
CA THR A 28 -18.77 -8.23 16.17
C THR A 28 -17.74 -8.19 17.30
N GLU A 29 -16.49 -8.55 17.03
CA GLU A 29 -15.38 -8.50 18.00
C GLU A 29 -15.12 -7.09 18.53
N GLN A 30 -15.30 -6.06 17.69
CA GLN A 30 -15.16 -4.64 18.06
C GLN A 30 -16.46 -4.00 18.59
N GLY A 31 -17.58 -4.74 18.67
CA GLY A 31 -18.87 -4.19 19.12
C GLY A 31 -19.52 -3.21 18.12
N LEU A 32 -19.21 -3.32 16.84
CA LEU A 32 -19.76 -2.50 15.76
C LEU A 32 -21.08 -3.09 15.23
N SER A 33 -22.08 -2.22 15.07
CA SER A 33 -23.37 -2.56 14.45
C SER A 33 -23.44 -2.17 12.97
N ALA A 34 -22.55 -1.28 12.53
CA ALA A 34 -22.31 -0.97 11.13
C ALA A 34 -20.88 -0.46 10.92
N LEU A 35 -20.44 -0.44 9.67
CA LEU A 35 -19.16 0.09 9.23
C LEU A 35 -19.38 1.03 8.03
N ILE A 36 -18.67 2.15 8.02
CA ILE A 36 -18.56 3.07 6.88
C ILE A 36 -17.18 2.87 6.26
N VAL A 37 -17.16 2.31 5.05
CA VAL A 37 -15.93 2.04 4.29
C VAL A 37 -15.79 3.09 3.20
N THR A 38 -14.70 3.84 3.21
CA THR A 38 -14.41 4.98 2.32
C THR A 38 -13.14 4.78 1.49
N ASP A 39 -12.22 3.95 1.97
CA ASP A 39 -11.00 3.59 1.27
C ASP A 39 -11.34 2.85 -0.05
N PRO A 40 -10.86 3.32 -1.21
CA PRO A 40 -11.22 2.73 -2.49
C PRO A 40 -10.75 1.28 -2.66
N ALA A 41 -9.65 0.88 -2.04
CA ALA A 41 -9.19 -0.52 -2.08
C ALA A 41 -10.11 -1.42 -1.26
N ASN A 42 -10.63 -0.94 -0.12
CA ASN A 42 -11.60 -1.68 0.69
C ASN A 42 -12.99 -1.72 0.04
N ILE A 43 -13.42 -0.63 -0.59
CA ILE A 43 -14.65 -0.61 -1.41
C ILE A 43 -14.55 -1.64 -2.53
N TYR A 44 -13.44 -1.65 -3.27
CA TYR A 44 -13.18 -2.64 -4.32
C TYR A 44 -13.15 -4.07 -3.77
N TYR A 45 -12.47 -4.31 -2.66
CA TYR A 45 -12.34 -5.63 -2.05
C TYR A 45 -13.70 -6.24 -1.68
N LEU A 46 -14.60 -5.45 -1.09
CA LEU A 46 -15.92 -5.93 -0.64
C LEU A 46 -16.95 -6.00 -1.77
N THR A 47 -16.86 -5.11 -2.76
CA THR A 47 -17.95 -4.91 -3.72
C THR A 47 -17.59 -5.19 -5.18
N GLY A 48 -16.29 -5.31 -5.51
CA GLY A 48 -15.81 -5.34 -6.89
C GLY A 48 -15.90 -4.01 -7.64
N TYR A 49 -16.47 -2.95 -7.02
CA TYR A 49 -16.59 -1.65 -7.65
C TYR A 49 -15.21 -1.08 -8.00
N ASN A 50 -15.00 -0.84 -9.29
CA ASN A 50 -13.74 -0.34 -9.84
C ASN A 50 -14.02 0.84 -10.77
N ALA A 51 -13.54 2.02 -10.39
CA ALA A 51 -13.58 3.25 -11.18
C ALA A 51 -12.64 4.29 -10.57
N TRP A 52 -12.15 5.22 -11.40
CA TRP A 52 -11.47 6.43 -10.91
C TRP A 52 -12.52 7.47 -10.45
N SER A 53 -13.21 7.19 -9.34
CA SER A 53 -14.24 8.06 -8.76
C SER A 53 -13.91 8.55 -7.35
N TYR A 54 -12.84 8.03 -6.73
CA TYR A 54 -12.38 8.37 -5.37
C TYR A 54 -11.86 9.81 -5.22
N TYR A 55 -11.79 10.59 -6.30
CA TYR A 55 -11.60 12.04 -6.22
C TYR A 55 -12.84 12.78 -5.69
N THR A 56 -14.01 12.11 -5.66
CA THR A 56 -15.24 12.59 -5.01
C THR A 56 -15.60 11.71 -3.82
N PRO A 57 -16.34 12.21 -2.82
CA PRO A 57 -16.78 11.39 -1.70
C PRO A 57 -17.60 10.19 -2.18
N GLN A 58 -17.25 9.01 -1.67
CA GLN A 58 -17.95 7.75 -1.89
C GLN A 58 -17.78 6.90 -0.63
N LEU A 59 -18.74 6.02 -0.35
CA LEU A 59 -18.62 5.07 0.76
C LEU A 59 -19.47 3.82 0.52
N VAL A 60 -19.13 2.72 1.18
CA VAL A 60 -20.00 1.56 1.37
C VAL A 60 -20.47 1.55 2.82
N PHE A 61 -21.79 1.53 3.01
CA PHE A 61 -22.41 1.23 4.30
C PHE A 61 -22.54 -0.28 4.45
N VAL A 62 -21.89 -0.84 5.47
CA VAL A 62 -21.91 -2.27 5.76
C VAL A 62 -22.63 -2.48 7.10
N PRO A 63 -23.91 -2.90 7.11
CA PRO A 63 -24.57 -3.25 8.36
C PRO A 63 -24.09 -4.62 8.86
N LEU A 64 -24.14 -4.82 10.19
CA LEU A 64 -23.81 -6.12 10.80
C LEU A 64 -24.69 -7.25 10.25
N GLU A 65 -25.96 -6.94 9.95
CA GLU A 65 -26.92 -7.85 9.30
C GLU A 65 -27.60 -7.13 8.12
N GLY A 66 -27.86 -7.85 7.03
CA GLY A 66 -28.52 -7.30 5.83
C GLY A 66 -27.58 -7.06 4.65
N GLU A 67 -27.94 -6.15 3.75
CA GLU A 67 -27.19 -5.87 2.52
C GLU A 67 -26.26 -4.65 2.66
N MET A 68 -25.12 -4.69 1.96
CA MET A 68 -24.25 -3.52 1.81
C MET A 68 -24.87 -2.52 0.84
N ILE A 69 -24.63 -1.23 1.06
CA ILE A 69 -25.07 -0.17 0.15
C ILE A 69 -23.88 0.67 -0.28
N LEU A 70 -23.61 0.71 -1.59
CA LEU A 70 -22.61 1.58 -2.19
C LEU A 70 -23.22 2.95 -2.49
N PHE A 71 -22.61 3.99 -1.93
CA PHE A 71 -22.92 5.39 -2.22
C PHE A 71 -21.77 6.01 -3.01
N THR A 72 -22.09 6.54 -4.18
CA THR A 72 -21.12 7.27 -5.03
C THR A 72 -21.84 8.42 -5.75
N ARG A 73 -21.11 9.21 -6.55
CA ARG A 73 -21.72 10.26 -7.36
C ARG A 73 -22.74 9.67 -8.32
N GLU A 74 -23.82 10.39 -8.61
CA GLU A 74 -24.92 9.92 -9.46
C GLU A 74 -24.49 9.28 -10.78
N MET A 75 -23.56 9.88 -11.52
CA MET A 75 -23.07 9.32 -12.79
C MET A 75 -22.25 8.04 -12.61
N ASP A 76 -21.51 7.92 -11.51
CA ASP A 76 -20.70 6.74 -11.19
C ASP A 76 -21.59 5.60 -10.69
N ALA A 77 -22.64 5.91 -9.93
CA ALA A 77 -23.65 4.95 -9.49
C ALA A 77 -24.37 4.33 -10.70
N ASN A 78 -24.71 5.17 -11.69
CA ASN A 78 -25.28 4.71 -12.96
C ASN A 78 -24.32 3.80 -13.76
N GLY A 79 -23.00 3.87 -13.52
CA GLY A 79 -22.00 3.03 -14.17
C GLY A 79 -21.53 1.82 -13.34
N ALA A 80 -21.82 1.80 -12.03
CA ALA A 80 -21.23 0.86 -11.09
C ALA A 80 -21.58 -0.61 -11.40
N PHE A 81 -22.77 -0.88 -11.96
CA PHE A 81 -23.21 -2.23 -12.37
C PHE A 81 -22.26 -2.94 -13.35
N ARG A 82 -21.35 -2.18 -13.98
CA ARG A 82 -20.34 -2.73 -14.90
C ARG A 82 -19.23 -3.48 -14.19
N THR A 83 -19.01 -3.23 -12.89
CA THR A 83 -17.88 -3.80 -12.13
C THR A 83 -18.30 -4.42 -10.81
N THR A 84 -19.30 -3.87 -10.12
CA THR A 84 -19.74 -4.40 -8.82
C THR A 84 -20.68 -5.61 -8.96
N TRP A 85 -20.60 -6.53 -7.99
CA TRP A 85 -21.55 -7.63 -7.84
C TRP A 85 -22.82 -7.23 -7.06
N LEU A 86 -22.87 -6.01 -6.50
CA LEU A 86 -24.02 -5.54 -5.74
C LEU A 86 -25.26 -5.41 -6.64
N PRO A 87 -26.46 -5.73 -6.11
CA PRO A 87 -27.68 -5.56 -6.87
C PRO A 87 -27.98 -4.06 -7.08
N PRO A 88 -28.65 -3.68 -8.19
CA PRO A 88 -28.86 -2.27 -8.55
C PRO A 88 -29.51 -1.41 -7.45
N GLU A 89 -30.40 -1.97 -6.65
CA GLU A 89 -31.09 -1.31 -5.53
C GLU A 89 -30.17 -0.90 -4.36
N SER A 90 -29.00 -1.53 -4.31
CA SER A 90 -27.94 -1.33 -3.32
C SER A 90 -26.82 -0.41 -3.84
N ILE A 91 -26.99 0.16 -5.04
CA ILE A 91 -26.11 1.16 -5.63
C ILE A 91 -26.88 2.48 -5.67
N VAL A 92 -26.37 3.49 -4.96
CA VAL A 92 -27.10 4.72 -4.70
C VAL A 92 -26.26 5.94 -5.06
N GLY A 93 -26.76 6.73 -6.01
CA GLY A 93 -26.14 7.96 -6.46
C GLY A 93 -26.59 9.19 -5.67
N TYR A 94 -25.68 9.94 -5.05
CA TYR A 94 -26.05 11.24 -4.49
C TYR A 94 -26.20 12.30 -5.60
N PRO A 95 -27.18 13.22 -5.49
CA PRO A 95 -27.46 14.20 -6.53
C PRO A 95 -26.27 15.11 -6.83
N GLU A 96 -26.09 15.46 -8.10
CA GLU A 96 -25.01 16.32 -8.59
C GLU A 96 -24.88 17.65 -7.82
N ARG A 97 -26.00 18.19 -7.29
CA ARG A 97 -26.00 19.43 -6.50
C ARG A 97 -25.14 19.39 -5.22
N TYR A 98 -24.67 18.22 -4.76
CA TYR A 98 -23.79 18.06 -3.59
C TYR A 98 -22.30 18.08 -3.94
N VAL A 99 -21.94 17.95 -5.22
CA VAL A 99 -20.54 17.91 -5.66
C VAL A 99 -19.90 19.30 -5.51
N HIS A 100 -18.73 19.36 -4.85
CA HIS A 100 -17.93 20.58 -4.67
C HIS A 100 -18.69 21.81 -4.15
N ARG A 101 -19.59 21.61 -3.17
CA ARG A 101 -20.32 22.71 -2.54
C ARG A 101 -19.71 23.13 -1.20
N PRO A 102 -19.71 24.45 -0.89
CA PRO A 102 -19.21 24.93 0.40
C PRO A 102 -20.09 24.49 1.58
N HIS A 103 -21.41 24.56 1.42
CA HIS A 103 -22.39 24.35 2.51
C HIS A 103 -23.15 23.02 2.46
N LEU A 104 -22.90 22.19 1.44
CA LEU A 104 -23.46 20.85 1.33
C LEU A 104 -22.30 19.86 1.23
N HIS A 105 -22.47 18.68 1.81
CA HIS A 105 -21.56 17.57 1.66
C HIS A 105 -22.33 16.31 1.21
N PRO A 106 -21.79 15.46 0.33
CA PRO A 106 -22.46 14.24 -0.10
C PRO A 106 -22.93 13.34 1.05
N PHE A 107 -22.17 13.30 2.16
CA PHE A 107 -22.55 12.49 3.33
C PHE A 107 -23.79 13.02 4.07
N ASP A 108 -24.17 14.29 3.91
CA ASP A 108 -25.47 14.81 4.41
C ASP A 108 -26.62 14.10 3.69
N TRP A 109 -26.44 13.87 2.38
CA TRP A 109 -27.41 13.16 1.56
C TRP A 109 -27.39 11.65 1.83
N VAL A 110 -26.22 11.06 2.04
CA VAL A 110 -26.10 9.64 2.45
C VAL A 110 -26.86 9.41 3.75
N ALA A 111 -26.70 10.29 4.75
CA ALA A 111 -27.45 10.23 6.00
C ALA A 111 -28.98 10.27 5.77
N TYR A 112 -29.45 11.16 4.89
CA TYR A 112 -30.86 11.19 4.48
C TYR A 112 -31.30 9.86 3.83
N ALA A 113 -30.50 9.31 2.92
CA ALA A 113 -30.83 8.06 2.21
C ALA A 113 -30.87 6.86 3.18
N LEU A 114 -29.94 6.77 4.13
CA LEU A 114 -29.94 5.74 5.17
C LEU A 114 -31.17 5.86 6.08
N ARG A 115 -31.60 7.08 6.40
CA ARG A 115 -32.83 7.36 7.17
C ARG A 115 -34.08 6.95 6.41
N ALA A 116 -34.17 7.26 5.11
CA ALA A 116 -35.27 6.84 4.26
C ALA A 116 -35.37 5.30 4.12
N ARG A 117 -34.26 4.59 4.33
CA ARG A 117 -34.17 3.13 4.33
C ARG A 117 -34.31 2.49 5.71
N TYR A 118 -34.62 3.27 6.75
CA TYR A 118 -34.76 2.80 8.14
C TYR A 118 -33.49 2.13 8.73
N LEU A 119 -32.31 2.50 8.23
CA LEU A 119 -31.03 1.91 8.66
C LEU A 119 -30.37 2.64 9.85
N ILE A 120 -30.90 3.81 10.24
CA ILE A 120 -30.34 4.59 11.36
C ILE A 120 -30.56 3.89 12.71
N ALA A 121 -31.80 3.49 13.00
CA ALA A 121 -32.13 2.87 14.28
C ALA A 121 -31.45 1.51 14.51
N PRO A 122 -31.33 0.61 13.51
CA PRO A 122 -30.53 -0.61 13.64
C PRO A 122 -29.05 -0.33 13.97
N ALA A 123 -28.41 0.62 13.25
CA ALA A 123 -27.01 0.98 13.46
C ALA A 123 -26.77 1.80 14.75
N ALA A 124 -27.82 2.33 15.38
CA ALA A 124 -27.72 2.98 16.68
C ALA A 124 -27.71 2.00 17.87
N LYS A 125 -27.87 0.69 17.63
CA LYS A 125 -27.84 -0.34 18.69
C LYS A 125 -26.43 -0.64 19.20
N GLY A 126 -25.40 -0.27 18.45
CA GLY A 126 -23.99 -0.38 18.83
C GLY A 126 -23.21 0.82 18.32
N CYS A 127 -21.90 0.67 18.16
CA CYS A 127 -21.08 1.70 17.52
C CYS A 127 -21.11 1.56 15.99
N VAL A 128 -20.82 2.65 15.29
CA VAL A 128 -20.59 2.65 13.84
C VAL A 128 -19.12 2.96 13.60
N GLY A 129 -18.41 2.00 13.00
CA GLY A 129 -16.98 2.13 12.71
C GLY A 129 -16.73 3.01 11.49
N LEU A 130 -15.68 3.83 11.57
CA LEU A 130 -15.19 4.70 10.51
C LEU A 130 -13.72 4.39 10.23
N GLU A 131 -13.28 4.50 8.98
CA GLU A 131 -11.86 4.47 8.63
C GLU A 131 -11.25 5.87 8.87
N MET A 132 -10.95 6.18 10.14
CA MET A 132 -10.63 7.55 10.56
C MET A 132 -9.34 8.11 9.93
N ASP A 133 -8.38 7.25 9.59
CA ASP A 133 -7.11 7.63 8.92
C ASP A 133 -7.07 7.23 7.43
N ALA A 134 -8.20 6.82 6.84
CA ALA A 134 -8.23 6.50 5.42
C ALA A 134 -8.03 7.74 4.55
N HIS A 135 -7.28 7.55 3.47
CA HIS A 135 -7.27 8.51 2.38
C HIS A 135 -8.71 8.73 1.89
N PHE A 136 -9.01 9.98 1.52
CA PHE A 136 -10.34 10.42 1.05
C PHE A 136 -11.45 10.52 2.12
N PHE A 137 -11.23 10.08 3.36
CA PHE A 137 -12.12 10.39 4.48
C PHE A 137 -11.76 11.75 5.12
N SER A 138 -12.33 12.81 4.57
CA SER A 138 -11.98 14.17 5.02
C SER A 138 -12.60 14.54 6.38
N PRO A 139 -11.98 15.46 7.15
CA PRO A 139 -12.60 16.03 8.35
C PRO A 139 -13.98 16.67 8.12
N LYS A 140 -14.22 17.21 6.91
CA LYS A 140 -15.53 17.73 6.51
C LYS A 140 -16.56 16.61 6.35
N GLY A 141 -16.15 15.48 5.77
CA GLY A 141 -16.97 14.27 5.68
C GLY A 141 -17.35 13.72 7.04
N TYR A 142 -16.38 13.58 7.94
CA TYR A 142 -16.63 13.21 9.34
C TYR A 142 -17.65 14.15 10.01
N ARG A 143 -17.44 15.47 9.94
CA ARG A 143 -18.37 16.45 10.53
C ARG A 143 -19.78 16.37 9.94
N SER A 144 -19.90 16.10 8.65
CA SER A 144 -21.18 15.90 7.98
C SER A 144 -21.93 14.70 8.56
N LEU A 145 -21.25 13.56 8.76
CA LEU A 145 -21.85 12.38 9.40
C LEU A 145 -22.26 12.67 10.85
N VAL A 146 -21.38 13.26 11.66
CA VAL A 146 -21.67 13.63 13.05
C VAL A 146 -22.93 14.50 13.16
N ASN A 147 -23.04 15.52 12.30
CA ASN A 147 -24.16 16.45 12.34
C ASN A 147 -25.47 15.83 11.83
N ALA A 148 -25.41 15.00 10.79
CA ALA A 148 -26.59 14.45 10.13
C ALA A 148 -27.13 13.18 10.81
N LEU A 149 -26.29 12.51 11.60
CA LEU A 149 -26.57 11.24 12.29
C LEU A 149 -26.25 11.33 13.78
N PRO A 150 -26.87 12.26 14.53
CA PRO A 150 -26.62 12.43 15.97
C PRO A 150 -27.04 11.20 16.81
N GLU A 151 -27.80 10.28 16.23
CA GLU A 151 -28.18 9.02 16.86
C GLU A 151 -27.06 7.98 16.91
N TRP A 152 -25.97 8.17 16.17
CA TRP A 152 -24.88 7.20 16.05
C TRP A 152 -23.71 7.53 16.98
N THR A 153 -23.17 6.49 17.63
CA THR A 153 -21.86 6.55 18.26
C THR A 153 -20.80 6.18 17.22
N LEU A 154 -20.15 7.19 16.65
CA LEU A 154 -19.09 7.01 15.65
C LEU A 154 -17.75 6.72 16.33
N VAL A 155 -17.04 5.67 15.90
CA VAL A 155 -15.74 5.25 16.45
C VAL A 155 -14.77 4.91 15.33
N ASP A 156 -13.48 4.92 15.62
CA ASP A 156 -12.48 4.34 14.71
C ASP A 156 -12.65 2.82 14.61
N CYS A 157 -12.48 2.27 13.40
CA CYS A 157 -12.51 0.83 13.14
C CYS A 157 -11.13 0.18 13.10
N PHE A 158 -10.04 0.96 13.18
CA PHE A 158 -8.66 0.47 13.21
C PHE A 158 -8.34 -0.42 12.00
N GLU A 159 -8.54 0.13 10.79
CA GLU A 159 -8.20 -0.52 9.51
C GLU A 159 -8.86 -1.90 9.35
N LEU A 160 -10.09 -2.06 9.84
CA LEU A 160 -10.79 -3.34 9.96
C LEU A 160 -10.75 -4.17 8.68
N VAL A 161 -11.12 -3.59 7.54
CA VAL A 161 -11.19 -4.29 6.24
C VAL A 161 -9.78 -4.56 5.71
N ASN A 162 -8.81 -3.67 5.95
CA ASN A 162 -7.42 -3.93 5.59
C ASN A 162 -6.88 -5.17 6.31
N TRP A 163 -7.24 -5.37 7.58
CA TRP A 163 -6.86 -6.57 8.33
C TRP A 163 -7.58 -7.84 7.85
N VAL A 164 -8.76 -7.74 7.25
CA VAL A 164 -9.41 -8.87 6.56
C VAL A 164 -8.59 -9.27 5.32
N ARG A 165 -8.07 -8.29 4.58
CA ARG A 165 -7.29 -8.49 3.35
C ARG A 165 -5.87 -9.04 3.58
N ALA A 166 -5.38 -9.03 4.81
CA ALA A 166 -3.98 -9.38 5.11
C ALA A 166 -3.58 -10.77 4.62
N ILE A 167 -4.51 -11.75 4.64
CA ILE A 167 -4.31 -13.11 4.14
C ILE A 167 -5.03 -13.24 2.79
N LYS A 168 -4.27 -13.52 1.73
CA LYS A 168 -4.78 -13.56 0.36
C LYS A 168 -5.47 -14.90 0.05
N SER A 169 -6.57 -14.84 -0.69
CA SER A 169 -7.19 -16.03 -1.29
C SER A 169 -6.34 -16.61 -2.43
N PRO A 170 -6.55 -17.87 -2.84
CA PRO A 170 -5.88 -18.43 -4.01
C PRO A 170 -6.07 -17.59 -5.29
N THR A 171 -7.27 -17.02 -5.47
CA THR A 171 -7.58 -16.13 -6.60
C THR A 171 -6.75 -14.86 -6.52
N GLU A 172 -6.63 -14.26 -5.34
CA GLU A 172 -5.82 -13.04 -5.12
C GLU A 172 -4.33 -13.30 -5.40
N ILE A 173 -3.79 -14.43 -4.94
CA ILE A 173 -2.42 -14.84 -5.22
C ILE A 173 -2.18 -15.01 -6.73
N HIS A 174 -3.14 -15.61 -7.46
CA HIS A 174 -3.06 -15.72 -8.91
C HIS A 174 -2.98 -14.34 -9.60
N LEU A 175 -3.80 -13.37 -9.17
CA LEU A 175 -3.77 -12.01 -9.69
C LEU A 175 -2.42 -11.32 -9.39
N MET A 176 -1.86 -11.54 -8.21
CA MET A 176 -0.54 -11.02 -7.85
C MET A 176 0.57 -11.66 -8.71
N HIS A 177 0.51 -12.96 -9.01
CA HIS A 177 1.45 -13.57 -9.95
C HIS A 177 1.38 -12.94 -11.35
N GLN A 178 0.19 -12.61 -11.83
CA GLN A 178 0.04 -11.92 -13.12
C GLN A 178 0.60 -10.48 -13.05
N ALA A 179 0.37 -9.77 -11.95
CA ALA A 179 0.97 -8.45 -11.71
C ALA A 179 2.50 -8.53 -11.68
N ALA A 180 3.08 -9.60 -11.12
CA ALA A 180 4.52 -9.83 -11.08
C ALA A 180 5.15 -9.96 -12.47
N VAL A 181 4.45 -10.56 -13.43
CA VAL A 181 4.90 -10.58 -14.84
C VAL A 181 5.08 -9.16 -15.35
N PHE A 182 4.11 -8.28 -15.10
CA PHE A 182 4.19 -6.88 -15.52
C PHE A 182 5.27 -6.11 -14.79
N THR A 183 5.53 -6.41 -13.50
CA THR A 183 6.64 -5.84 -12.74
C THR A 183 7.99 -6.17 -13.38
N ASN A 184 8.21 -7.44 -13.77
CA ASN A 184 9.45 -7.84 -14.45
C ASN A 184 9.59 -7.18 -15.83
N LEU A 185 8.51 -7.13 -16.62
CA LEU A 185 8.51 -6.45 -17.93
C LEU A 185 8.87 -4.96 -17.78
N ALA A 186 8.28 -4.29 -16.80
CA ALA A 186 8.55 -2.88 -16.50
C ALA A 186 10.00 -2.63 -16.06
N MET A 187 10.56 -3.52 -15.23
CA MET A 187 11.95 -3.42 -14.78
C MET A 187 12.95 -3.70 -15.91
N HIS A 188 12.65 -4.65 -16.81
CA HIS A 188 13.44 -4.85 -18.02
C HIS A 188 13.36 -3.65 -18.96
N ALA A 189 12.17 -3.05 -19.14
CA ALA A 189 12.02 -1.82 -19.92
C ALA A 189 12.82 -0.65 -19.31
N ALA A 190 12.88 -0.55 -17.98
CA ALA A 190 13.76 0.39 -17.30
C ALA A 190 15.23 0.10 -17.64
N GLN A 191 15.69 -1.14 -17.45
CA GLN A 191 17.06 -1.55 -17.73
C GLN A 191 17.50 -1.21 -19.16
N ASP A 192 16.64 -1.49 -20.15
CA ASP A 192 16.91 -1.25 -21.56
C ASP A 192 16.96 0.25 -21.92
N ALA A 193 16.21 1.08 -21.19
CA ALA A 193 16.16 2.53 -21.39
C ALA A 193 17.25 3.30 -20.60
N ILE A 194 17.85 2.68 -19.59
CA ILE A 194 18.88 3.31 -18.77
C ILE A 194 20.23 3.20 -19.47
N GLU A 195 20.75 4.34 -19.90
CA GLU A 195 22.12 4.53 -20.37
C GLU A 195 22.58 5.97 -20.07
N VAL A 196 23.90 6.20 -20.11
CA VAL A 196 24.45 7.57 -19.95
C VAL A 196 23.84 8.48 -21.02
N GLY A 197 23.31 9.62 -20.59
CA GLY A 197 22.62 10.58 -21.45
C GLY A 197 21.11 10.39 -21.57
N ALA A 198 20.56 9.25 -21.14
CA ALA A 198 19.11 9.03 -21.08
C ALA A 198 18.47 9.98 -20.06
N ARG A 199 17.33 10.60 -20.41
CA ARG A 199 16.57 11.44 -19.46
C ARG A 199 15.70 10.55 -18.58
N GLN A 200 15.53 10.92 -17.31
CA GLN A 200 14.69 10.14 -16.39
C GLN A 200 13.25 10.00 -16.91
N CYS A 201 12.70 11.04 -17.54
CA CYS A 201 11.36 11.01 -18.14
C CYS A 201 11.22 10.01 -19.30
N ASP A 202 12.29 9.74 -20.07
CA ASP A 202 12.27 8.73 -21.14
C ASP A 202 12.26 7.32 -20.55
N VAL A 203 13.00 7.09 -19.46
CA VAL A 203 12.97 5.84 -18.68
C VAL A 203 11.59 5.63 -18.05
N ALA A 204 11.02 6.66 -17.41
CA ALA A 204 9.67 6.59 -16.84
C ALA A 204 8.60 6.28 -17.89
N ALA A 205 8.73 6.84 -19.10
CA ALA A 205 7.83 6.55 -20.21
C ALA A 205 7.93 5.09 -20.68
N ALA A 206 9.14 4.53 -20.78
CA ALA A 206 9.36 3.13 -21.13
C ALA A 206 8.75 2.18 -20.09
N ILE A 207 8.97 2.46 -18.79
CA ILE A 207 8.35 1.75 -17.67
C ILE A 207 6.82 1.77 -17.79
N SER A 208 6.24 2.96 -17.94
CA SER A 208 4.79 3.15 -18.00
C SER A 208 4.18 2.41 -19.20
N GLN A 209 4.84 2.43 -20.35
CA GLN A 209 4.40 1.71 -21.53
C GLN A 209 4.36 0.20 -21.27
N ALA A 210 5.41 -0.38 -20.67
CA ALA A 210 5.46 -1.80 -20.36
C ALA A 210 4.41 -2.21 -19.31
N GLN A 211 4.20 -1.38 -18.27
CA GLN A 211 3.17 -1.60 -17.25
C GLN A 211 1.76 -1.64 -17.87
N ILE A 212 1.46 -0.74 -18.82
CA ILE A 212 0.12 -0.63 -19.42
C ILE A 212 -0.11 -1.73 -20.47
N LEU A 213 0.87 -1.98 -21.35
CA LEU A 213 0.73 -2.97 -22.42
C LEU A 213 0.57 -4.40 -21.86
N GLY A 214 1.32 -4.74 -20.81
CA GLY A 214 1.32 -6.09 -20.25
C GLY A 214 1.85 -7.13 -21.24
N THR A 215 1.13 -8.23 -21.40
CA THR A 215 1.45 -9.33 -22.34
C THR A 215 0.41 -9.42 -23.46
N ALA A 216 0.62 -10.33 -24.41
CA ALA A 216 -0.36 -10.62 -25.45
C ALA A 216 -1.68 -11.21 -24.89
N GLN A 217 -1.64 -11.81 -23.70
CA GLN A 217 -2.76 -12.49 -23.06
C GLN A 217 -3.48 -11.62 -22.02
N ALA A 218 -2.78 -10.64 -21.43
CA ALA A 218 -3.32 -9.80 -20.37
C ALA A 218 -2.72 -8.40 -20.42
N GLY A 219 -3.58 -7.37 -20.44
CA GLY A 219 -3.16 -5.99 -20.27
C GLY A 219 -2.89 -5.66 -18.80
N GLY A 220 -1.92 -4.80 -18.55
CA GLY A 220 -1.67 -4.31 -17.20
C GLY A 220 -2.59 -3.16 -16.81
N ASP A 221 -2.53 -2.81 -15.54
CA ASP A 221 -3.43 -1.85 -14.91
C ASP A 221 -2.59 -0.74 -14.25
N TYR A 222 -3.19 0.41 -13.94
CA TYR A 222 -2.40 1.56 -13.49
C TYR A 222 -1.83 1.34 -12.07
N PRO A 223 -0.53 1.54 -11.81
CA PRO A 223 0.05 1.44 -10.47
C PRO A 223 -0.55 2.47 -9.50
N ALA A 224 -0.61 2.14 -8.20
CA ALA A 224 -1.09 3.08 -7.17
C ALA A 224 -0.09 4.22 -6.90
N ILE A 225 1.20 3.93 -7.08
CA ILE A 225 2.31 4.89 -7.00
C ILE A 225 2.99 4.91 -8.37
N VAL A 226 3.33 6.11 -8.84
CA VAL A 226 4.08 6.29 -10.09
C VAL A 226 5.53 5.80 -9.96
N PRO A 227 6.27 5.54 -11.05
CA PRO A 227 7.68 5.18 -10.94
C PRO A 227 8.49 6.24 -10.16
N MET A 228 9.35 5.79 -9.25
CA MET A 228 10.26 6.65 -8.49
C MET A 228 11.68 6.38 -8.96
N LEU A 229 12.36 7.42 -9.46
CA LEU A 229 13.63 7.33 -10.18
C LEU A 229 14.74 8.24 -9.60
N PRO A 230 14.96 8.33 -8.27
CA PRO A 230 16.00 9.19 -7.74
C PRO A 230 17.38 8.75 -8.25
N THR A 231 18.20 9.72 -8.65
CA THR A 231 19.43 9.50 -9.43
C THR A 231 20.59 10.33 -8.89
N GLY A 232 21.79 9.76 -8.88
CA GLY A 232 23.00 10.44 -8.41
C GLY A 232 22.84 10.89 -6.96
N GLU A 233 23.14 12.16 -6.70
CA GLU A 233 23.03 12.74 -5.34
C GLU A 233 21.60 12.69 -4.78
N SER A 234 20.58 12.75 -5.64
CA SER A 234 19.18 12.72 -5.21
C SER A 234 18.69 11.34 -4.74
N ALA A 235 19.52 10.29 -4.89
CA ALA A 235 19.25 8.95 -4.35
C ALA A 235 19.19 8.89 -2.82
N ASP A 236 19.58 9.98 -2.14
CA ASP A 236 19.37 10.17 -0.71
C ASP A 236 17.90 10.43 -0.31
N THR A 237 17.00 10.61 -1.28
CA THR A 237 15.60 10.95 -1.06
C THR A 237 14.67 9.93 -1.74
N PRO A 238 13.96 9.07 -0.97
CA PRO A 238 13.27 7.88 -1.51
C PRO A 238 12.18 8.19 -2.55
N HIS A 239 11.35 9.19 -2.28
CA HIS A 239 10.08 9.36 -2.99
C HIS A 239 10.16 10.43 -4.10
N LEU A 240 11.36 10.77 -4.58
CA LEU A 240 11.48 11.60 -5.77
C LEU A 240 11.07 10.79 -7.00
N THR A 241 10.28 11.40 -7.86
CA THR A 241 9.78 10.73 -9.07
C THR A 241 10.80 10.84 -10.20
N TRP A 242 10.58 11.70 -11.19
CA TRP A 242 11.51 11.92 -12.30
C TRP A 242 11.47 13.37 -12.77
N ASN A 243 12.52 13.77 -13.49
CA ASN A 243 12.62 15.02 -14.23
C ASN A 243 13.14 14.75 -15.65
N ASP A 244 13.56 15.79 -16.36
CA ASP A 244 14.09 15.73 -17.74
C ASP A 244 15.62 15.79 -17.82
N LYS A 245 16.33 15.72 -16.69
CA LYS A 245 17.79 15.73 -16.65
C LYS A 245 18.35 14.41 -17.19
N PRO A 246 19.42 14.46 -18.00
CA PRO A 246 20.11 13.28 -18.48
C PRO A 246 20.98 12.65 -17.38
N LEU A 247 21.01 11.32 -17.35
CA LEU A 247 21.87 10.52 -16.48
C LEU A 247 23.35 10.76 -16.79
N GLN A 248 24.15 11.10 -15.79
CA GLN A 248 25.59 11.34 -15.98
C GLN A 248 26.40 10.05 -15.84
N PRO A 249 27.64 10.00 -16.38
CA PRO A 249 28.54 8.87 -16.16
C PRO A 249 28.79 8.61 -14.66
N ASN A 250 28.72 7.33 -14.26
CA ASN A 250 28.94 6.88 -12.88
C ASN A 250 27.92 7.41 -11.85
N GLU A 251 26.74 7.85 -12.27
CA GLU A 251 25.61 8.06 -11.37
C GLU A 251 24.78 6.77 -11.27
N ALA A 252 24.37 6.41 -10.06
CA ALA A 252 23.39 5.35 -9.86
C ALA A 252 21.96 5.90 -10.04
N MET A 253 21.06 5.09 -10.59
CA MET A 253 19.63 5.37 -10.66
C MET A 253 18.88 4.29 -9.89
N ILE A 254 18.21 4.67 -8.82
CA ILE A 254 17.22 3.80 -8.18
C ILE A 254 15.97 3.79 -9.05
N VAL A 255 15.35 2.63 -9.20
CA VAL A 255 14.06 2.46 -9.87
C VAL A 255 13.16 1.66 -8.93
N GLU A 256 12.15 2.31 -8.37
CA GLU A 256 11.06 1.64 -7.65
C GLU A 256 9.77 1.74 -8.48
N LEU A 257 9.15 0.59 -8.75
CA LEU A 257 7.95 0.46 -9.57
C LEU A 257 7.09 -0.72 -9.12
N ALA A 258 5.87 -0.84 -9.65
CA ALA A 258 5.05 -2.03 -9.50
C ALA A 258 4.33 -2.37 -10.80
N GLY A 259 4.22 -3.65 -11.11
CA GLY A 259 3.16 -4.16 -11.99
C GLY A 259 1.84 -4.20 -11.21
N ALA A 260 0.73 -3.99 -11.92
CA ALA A 260 -0.60 -4.13 -11.35
C ALA A 260 -1.53 -4.90 -12.30
N TYR A 261 -2.34 -5.79 -11.75
CA TYR A 261 -3.37 -6.53 -12.49
C TYR A 261 -4.65 -6.62 -11.66
N HIS A 262 -5.76 -6.12 -12.21
CA HIS A 262 -7.02 -5.99 -11.47
C HIS A 262 -6.85 -5.39 -10.07
N ARG A 263 -6.06 -4.31 -10.00
CA ARG A 263 -5.70 -3.58 -8.77
C ARG A 263 -4.82 -4.33 -7.76
N TYR A 264 -4.36 -5.55 -8.03
CA TYR A 264 -3.36 -6.22 -7.19
C TYR A 264 -1.96 -5.81 -7.62
N HIS A 265 -1.13 -5.38 -6.67
CA HIS A 265 0.20 -4.84 -6.93
C HIS A 265 1.31 -5.79 -6.50
N VAL A 266 2.37 -5.84 -7.32
CA VAL A 266 3.64 -6.47 -6.97
C VAL A 266 4.76 -5.44 -7.20
N PRO A 267 5.20 -4.73 -6.14
CA PRO A 267 6.29 -3.77 -6.25
C PRO A 267 7.67 -4.43 -6.29
N MET A 268 8.62 -3.75 -6.91
CA MET A 268 10.02 -4.14 -6.97
C MET A 268 10.90 -2.90 -7.15
N ALA A 269 12.05 -2.89 -6.49
CA ALA A 269 13.05 -1.85 -6.59
C ALA A 269 14.44 -2.42 -6.89
N ARG A 270 15.18 -1.73 -7.76
CA ARG A 270 16.56 -2.04 -8.12
C ARG A 270 17.36 -0.76 -8.30
N THR A 271 18.67 -0.85 -8.08
CA THR A 271 19.61 0.25 -8.32
C THR A 271 20.47 -0.08 -9.54
N PHE A 272 20.33 0.73 -10.59
CA PHE A 272 21.12 0.62 -11.82
C PHE A 272 22.37 1.48 -11.75
N MET A 273 23.49 0.93 -12.24
CA MET A 273 24.80 1.57 -12.19
C MET A 273 25.44 1.59 -13.60
N PRO A 274 25.19 2.63 -14.42
CA PRO A 274 25.95 2.87 -15.65
C PRO A 274 27.40 3.29 -15.33
N GLY A 275 28.31 2.33 -15.34
CA GLY A 275 29.74 2.55 -15.13
C GLY A 275 30.22 1.97 -13.82
N LYS A 276 31.20 2.63 -13.18
CA LYS A 276 31.86 2.10 -11.98
C LYS A 276 31.22 2.68 -10.71
N PRO A 277 30.67 1.85 -9.82
CA PRO A 277 30.16 2.33 -8.53
C PRO A 277 31.29 2.86 -7.65
N SER A 278 30.97 3.81 -6.77
CA SER A 278 31.90 4.23 -5.72
C SER A 278 32.14 3.07 -4.73
N PRO A 279 33.30 3.06 -4.03
CA PRO A 279 33.54 2.06 -2.98
C PRO A 279 32.46 2.05 -1.90
N GLN A 280 31.95 3.23 -1.53
CA GLN A 280 30.90 3.39 -0.52
C GLN A 280 29.58 2.78 -0.99
N LEU A 281 29.15 3.05 -2.24
CA LEU A 281 27.94 2.46 -2.80
C LEU A 281 28.07 0.94 -2.93
N SER A 282 29.24 0.45 -3.37
CA SER A 282 29.49 -1.00 -3.48
C SER A 282 29.41 -1.71 -2.13
N HIS A 283 29.96 -1.08 -1.08
CA HIS A 283 29.91 -1.61 0.28
C HIS A 283 28.47 -1.60 0.85
N LEU A 284 27.74 -0.50 0.67
CA LEU A 284 26.34 -0.39 1.06
C LEU A 284 25.46 -1.44 0.37
N ALA A 285 25.65 -1.62 -0.94
CA ALA A 285 24.92 -2.61 -1.72
C ALA A 285 25.16 -4.03 -1.19
N GLY A 286 26.43 -4.42 -0.99
CA GLY A 286 26.77 -5.75 -0.45
C GLY A 286 26.21 -5.99 0.95
N ALA A 287 26.24 -4.99 1.84
CA ALA A 287 25.67 -5.08 3.17
C ALA A 287 24.13 -5.28 3.12
N THR A 288 23.45 -4.49 2.30
CA THR A 288 22.00 -4.50 2.16
C THR A 288 21.50 -5.80 1.51
N ASP A 289 22.20 -6.28 0.48
CA ASP A 289 21.87 -7.55 -0.18
C ASP A 289 22.02 -8.74 0.76
N HIS A 290 23.10 -8.77 1.57
CA HIS A 290 23.30 -9.81 2.57
C HIS A 290 22.19 -9.78 3.64
N ALA A 291 21.82 -8.59 4.12
CA ALA A 291 20.74 -8.43 5.09
C ALA A 291 19.38 -8.86 4.53
N LEU A 292 19.06 -8.51 3.27
CA LEU A 292 17.84 -8.98 2.60
C LEU A 292 17.83 -10.50 2.42
N ALA A 293 18.96 -11.11 2.03
CA ALA A 293 19.05 -12.56 1.91
C ALA A 293 18.78 -13.28 3.24
N ALA A 294 19.37 -12.79 4.34
CA ALA A 294 19.15 -13.34 5.69
C ALA A 294 17.67 -13.22 6.14
N VAL A 295 16.99 -12.12 5.78
CA VAL A 295 15.55 -11.97 6.02
C VAL A 295 14.76 -13.02 5.25
N LEU A 296 15.02 -13.15 3.94
CA LEU A 296 14.32 -14.12 3.08
C LEU A 296 14.47 -15.56 3.59
N GLU A 297 15.67 -15.95 4.05
CA GLU A 297 15.91 -17.28 4.64
C GLU A 297 15.10 -17.55 5.91
N THR A 298 14.63 -16.50 6.59
CA THR A 298 13.90 -16.62 7.87
C THR A 298 12.38 -16.55 7.71
N VAL A 299 11.87 -15.99 6.61
CA VAL A 299 10.43 -15.84 6.42
C VAL A 299 9.75 -17.22 6.36
N ALA A 300 8.89 -17.48 7.34
CA ALA A 300 8.04 -18.66 7.43
C ALA A 300 6.83 -18.38 8.34
N PRO A 301 5.75 -19.17 8.27
CA PRO A 301 4.66 -19.08 9.23
C PRO A 301 5.14 -19.23 10.68
N GLY A 302 4.53 -18.47 11.60
CA GLY A 302 4.86 -18.51 13.02
C GLY A 302 5.98 -17.55 13.45
N ILE A 303 6.73 -16.99 12.50
CA ILE A 303 7.77 -15.99 12.78
C ILE A 303 7.12 -14.61 13.03
N PRO A 304 7.45 -13.90 14.12
CA PRO A 304 7.02 -12.52 14.33
C PRO A 304 7.68 -11.55 13.33
N VAL A 305 6.96 -10.57 12.80
CA VAL A 305 7.53 -9.63 11.81
C VAL A 305 8.66 -8.76 12.37
N GLN A 306 8.65 -8.43 13.66
CA GLN A 306 9.77 -7.77 14.33
C GLN A 306 11.09 -8.55 14.23
N GLU A 307 11.05 -9.89 14.19
CA GLU A 307 12.25 -10.73 14.07
C GLU A 307 12.95 -10.49 12.73
N LEU A 308 12.18 -10.30 11.65
CA LEU A 308 12.74 -9.98 10.34
C LEU A 308 13.48 -8.64 10.35
N SER A 309 12.89 -7.61 10.97
CA SER A 309 13.53 -6.29 11.12
C SER A 309 14.82 -6.36 11.97
N GLN A 310 14.81 -7.19 13.02
CA GLN A 310 15.97 -7.39 13.90
C GLN A 310 17.09 -8.14 13.19
N ILE A 311 16.78 -9.16 12.39
CA ILE A 311 17.75 -9.90 11.56
C ILE A 311 18.39 -8.94 10.57
N PHE A 312 17.59 -8.18 9.84
CA PHE A 312 18.09 -7.20 8.87
C PHE A 312 19.08 -6.22 9.51
N ASN A 313 18.71 -5.60 10.63
CA ASN A 313 19.56 -4.64 11.32
C ASN A 313 20.80 -5.29 11.96
N ARG A 314 20.70 -6.51 12.49
CA ARG A 314 21.86 -7.23 13.02
C ARG A 314 22.87 -7.54 11.92
N THR A 315 22.41 -7.98 10.75
CA THR A 315 23.29 -8.24 9.60
C THR A 315 23.92 -6.94 9.11
N LEU A 316 23.16 -5.85 8.99
CA LEU A 316 23.73 -4.53 8.60
C LEU A 316 24.79 -4.03 9.59
N PHE A 317 24.62 -4.29 10.88
CA PHE A 317 25.56 -3.85 11.92
C PHE A 317 26.97 -4.43 11.73
N GLU A 318 27.09 -5.65 11.18
CA GLU A 318 28.38 -6.26 10.84
C GLU A 318 29.17 -5.47 9.80
N TYR A 319 28.48 -4.68 8.97
CA TYR A 319 29.05 -3.79 7.96
C TYR A 319 29.13 -2.33 8.44
N GLY A 320 28.75 -2.05 9.69
CA GLY A 320 28.76 -0.69 10.25
C GLY A 320 27.59 0.19 9.80
N TYR A 321 26.47 -0.42 9.35
CA TYR A 321 25.24 0.28 8.99
C TYR A 321 24.11 -0.02 9.97
N GLU A 322 23.13 0.88 10.02
CA GLU A 322 21.87 0.70 10.73
C GLU A 322 20.73 1.29 9.90
N LYS A 323 19.51 0.76 10.04
CA LYS A 323 18.31 1.30 9.39
C LYS A 323 17.20 1.47 10.42
N ALA A 324 16.96 2.73 10.80
CA ALA A 324 15.94 3.08 11.78
C ALA A 324 14.50 2.91 11.25
N SER A 325 14.29 3.09 9.95
CA SER A 325 12.98 2.94 9.30
C SER A 325 12.59 1.46 9.10
N ARG A 326 11.29 1.18 8.95
CA ARG A 326 10.78 -0.14 8.54
C ARG A 326 11.49 -0.72 7.31
N ILE A 327 11.51 -2.04 7.20
CA ILE A 327 12.11 -2.81 6.10
C ILE A 327 11.07 -3.39 5.13
N GLY A 328 9.79 -3.06 5.33
CA GLY A 328 8.71 -3.55 4.49
C GLY A 328 7.33 -3.33 5.06
N TYR A 329 6.32 -3.70 4.29
CA TYR A 329 4.91 -3.53 4.62
C TYR A 329 4.04 -4.51 3.81
N SER A 330 2.84 -4.80 4.30
CA SER A 330 1.86 -5.65 3.59
C SER A 330 1.41 -5.02 2.27
N ILE A 331 1.18 -5.86 1.26
CA ILE A 331 0.73 -5.47 -0.09
C ILE A 331 -0.43 -6.35 -0.58
N GLY A 332 -1.21 -5.83 -1.52
CA GLY A 332 -2.36 -6.52 -2.11
C GLY A 332 -3.08 -5.62 -3.10
N VAL A 333 -4.36 -5.37 -2.86
CA VAL A 333 -5.13 -4.36 -3.61
C VAL A 333 -4.63 -2.95 -3.29
N GLY A 334 -4.35 -2.15 -4.31
CA GLY A 334 -3.95 -0.75 -4.17
C GLY A 334 -4.73 0.21 -5.06
N TYR A 335 -4.93 1.42 -4.58
CA TYR A 335 -5.34 2.59 -5.36
C TYR A 335 -4.48 3.77 -4.91
N PRO A 336 -4.24 4.77 -5.78
CA PRO A 336 -3.55 5.98 -5.35
C PRO A 336 -4.15 6.53 -4.04
N PRO A 337 -3.29 6.96 -3.08
CA PRO A 337 -1.88 7.26 -3.28
C PRO A 337 -0.89 6.12 -2.94
N ASP A 338 -1.34 4.93 -2.52
CA ASP A 338 -0.44 3.89 -1.98
C ASP A 338 -0.91 2.46 -2.34
N TRP A 339 0.02 1.54 -2.56
CA TRP A 339 -0.25 0.10 -2.72
C TRP A 339 -0.18 -0.68 -1.39
N GLY A 340 0.34 -0.06 -0.33
CA GLY A 340 0.45 -0.67 0.98
C GLY A 340 -0.92 -0.90 1.64
N GLU A 341 -1.07 -2.00 2.36
CA GLU A 341 -2.35 -2.31 3.03
C GLU A 341 -2.51 -1.57 4.37
N ARG A 342 -1.48 -0.84 4.83
CA ARG A 342 -1.48 -0.02 6.06
C ARG A 342 -1.87 -0.78 7.34
N THR A 343 -1.50 -2.06 7.41
CA THR A 343 -1.71 -2.91 8.60
C THR A 343 -0.38 -3.32 9.20
N ILE A 344 0.29 -4.27 8.54
CA ILE A 344 1.51 -4.89 9.03
C ILE A 344 2.70 -4.10 8.48
N SER A 345 3.58 -3.68 9.38
CA SER A 345 4.83 -3.02 9.03
C SER A 345 5.99 -3.85 9.56
N LEU A 346 6.95 -4.19 8.70
CA LEU A 346 8.13 -4.95 9.12
C LEU A 346 9.11 -3.99 9.80
N ARG A 347 8.96 -3.86 11.11
CA ARG A 347 9.75 -2.99 12.00
C ARG A 347 9.86 -3.65 13.37
N SER A 348 10.76 -3.14 14.20
CA SER A 348 11.13 -3.76 15.47
C SER A 348 9.99 -3.76 16.52
N GLU A 349 8.97 -2.93 16.34
CA GLU A 349 7.83 -2.77 17.25
C GLU A 349 6.58 -3.59 16.87
N ASP A 350 6.53 -4.14 15.65
CA ASP A 350 5.35 -4.86 15.15
C ASP A 350 5.44 -6.35 15.52
N THR A 351 4.51 -6.81 16.35
CA THR A 351 4.50 -8.17 16.91
C THR A 351 3.63 -9.13 16.10
N THR A 352 3.11 -8.71 14.95
CA THR A 352 2.27 -9.58 14.10
C THR A 352 3.01 -10.87 13.76
N ILE A 353 2.31 -12.00 13.88
CA ILE A 353 2.83 -13.31 13.52
C ILE A 353 2.54 -13.58 12.04
N LEU A 354 3.58 -13.94 11.28
CA LEU A 354 3.45 -14.34 9.89
C LEU A 354 2.54 -15.56 9.75
N GLN A 355 1.63 -15.49 8.77
CA GLN A 355 0.71 -16.55 8.40
C GLN A 355 0.82 -16.83 6.90
N GLU A 356 0.50 -18.05 6.50
CA GLU A 356 0.44 -18.45 5.10
C GLU A 356 -0.44 -17.48 4.29
N ASN A 357 0.00 -17.16 3.07
CA ASN A 357 -0.61 -16.23 2.12
C ASN A 357 -0.68 -14.76 2.59
N MET A 358 0.02 -14.39 3.67
CA MET A 358 0.39 -12.98 3.83
C MET A 358 1.41 -12.58 2.76
N THR A 359 1.27 -11.36 2.26
CA THR A 359 2.08 -10.83 1.17
C THR A 359 2.68 -9.48 1.53
N PHE A 360 3.96 -9.28 1.24
CA PHE A 360 4.73 -8.12 1.67
C PHE A 360 5.63 -7.58 0.57
N HIS A 361 5.89 -6.28 0.60
CA HIS A 361 7.06 -5.69 -0.06
C HIS A 361 8.18 -5.57 0.97
N LEU A 362 9.21 -6.42 0.87
CA LEU A 362 10.46 -6.29 1.62
C LEU A 362 11.30 -5.20 0.95
N MET A 363 11.13 -3.96 1.37
CA MET A 363 11.78 -2.79 0.80
C MET A 363 12.97 -2.37 1.67
N CYS A 364 14.17 -2.68 1.18
CA CYS A 364 15.43 -2.49 1.89
C CYS A 364 16.18 -1.24 1.41
N GLY A 365 15.47 -0.13 1.17
CA GLY A 365 16.08 1.13 0.75
C GLY A 365 17.00 1.72 1.82
N MET A 366 18.20 2.14 1.42
CA MET A 366 19.19 2.80 2.25
C MET A 366 19.51 4.17 1.65
N TRP A 367 19.18 5.23 2.38
CA TRP A 367 19.30 6.61 1.92
C TRP A 367 20.38 7.32 2.74
N MET A 368 21.52 7.56 2.10
CA MET A 368 22.73 8.11 2.70
C MET A 368 22.94 9.54 2.21
N GLU A 369 23.79 10.33 2.86
CA GLU A 369 24.06 11.71 2.40
C GLU A 369 24.67 11.71 0.98
N GLY A 370 23.90 12.18 -0.01
CA GLY A 370 24.32 12.29 -1.41
C GLY A 370 24.41 10.98 -2.19
N TYR A 371 23.88 9.86 -1.69
CA TYR A 371 23.74 8.61 -2.45
C TYR A 371 22.72 7.67 -1.80
N GLY A 372 22.24 6.69 -2.56
CA GLY A 372 21.35 5.67 -2.02
C GLY A 372 21.52 4.34 -2.71
N TYR A 373 21.05 3.30 -2.05
CA TYR A 373 20.92 1.96 -2.63
C TYR A 373 19.56 1.40 -2.25
N GLU A 374 18.85 0.88 -3.23
CA GLU A 374 17.59 0.20 -3.02
C GLU A 374 17.57 -1.14 -3.76
N VAL A 375 17.19 -2.15 -2.99
CA VAL A 375 16.86 -3.50 -3.44
C VAL A 375 15.64 -3.96 -2.66
N SER A 376 14.72 -4.64 -3.34
CA SER A 376 13.52 -5.14 -2.66
C SER A 376 13.01 -6.44 -3.26
N GLU A 377 12.12 -7.11 -2.54
CA GLU A 377 11.36 -8.25 -3.05
C GLU A 377 9.91 -8.15 -2.61
N ALA A 378 8.98 -8.34 -3.54
CA ALA A 378 7.63 -8.71 -3.18
C ALA A 378 7.57 -10.21 -2.88
N ILE A 379 7.04 -10.57 -1.71
CA ILE A 379 7.01 -11.94 -1.22
C ILE A 379 5.61 -12.41 -0.83
N ARG A 380 5.42 -13.73 -0.87
CA ARG A 380 4.33 -14.47 -0.23
C ARG A 380 4.92 -15.40 0.83
N VAL A 381 4.32 -15.41 2.03
CA VAL A 381 4.60 -16.44 3.03
C VAL A 381 3.90 -17.72 2.58
N THR A 382 4.65 -18.79 2.36
CA THR A 382 4.08 -20.11 2.01
C THR A 382 3.76 -20.90 3.28
N ASP A 383 3.31 -22.14 3.15
CA ASP A 383 3.10 -23.07 4.25
C ASP A 383 4.41 -23.45 5.00
N THR A 384 5.55 -23.40 4.33
CA THR A 384 6.86 -23.79 4.90
C THR A 384 7.93 -22.71 4.85
N GLY A 385 7.69 -21.56 4.23
CA GLY A 385 8.73 -20.55 4.03
C GLY A 385 8.27 -19.33 3.24
N VAL A 386 9.03 -18.98 2.21
CA VAL A 386 8.82 -17.78 1.40
C VAL A 386 8.87 -18.08 -0.10
N GLU A 387 8.05 -17.36 -0.85
CA GLU A 387 8.10 -17.27 -2.29
C GLU A 387 8.30 -15.80 -2.69
N THR A 388 9.26 -15.53 -3.58
CA THR A 388 9.37 -14.22 -4.23
C THR A 388 8.48 -14.20 -5.47
N PHE A 389 7.67 -13.15 -5.64
CA PHE A 389 6.80 -13.01 -6.82
C PHE A 389 7.60 -12.74 -8.10
N THR A 390 8.70 -12.00 -7.97
CA THR A 390 9.53 -11.52 -9.09
C THR A 390 10.81 -12.33 -9.23
N ALA A 391 11.41 -12.25 -10.43
CA ALA A 391 12.65 -12.93 -10.76
C ALA A 391 13.56 -11.97 -11.54
N PHE A 392 14.17 -11.02 -10.83
CA PHE A 392 15.10 -10.05 -11.38
C PHE A 392 16.39 -10.04 -10.55
N PRO A 393 17.60 -9.98 -11.16
CA PRO A 393 18.86 -9.99 -10.42
C PRO A 393 18.92 -8.94 -9.31
N ARG A 394 19.42 -9.31 -8.13
CA ARG A 394 19.73 -8.40 -7.01
C ARG A 394 21.15 -7.85 -7.16
N GLY A 395 21.49 -6.85 -6.35
CA GLY A 395 22.75 -6.13 -6.43
C GLY A 395 22.68 -4.91 -7.34
N LEU A 396 23.82 -4.25 -7.51
CA LEU A 396 23.98 -3.15 -8.46
C LEU A 396 23.85 -3.71 -9.88
N VAL A 397 22.78 -3.30 -10.57
CA VAL A 397 22.44 -3.81 -11.89
C VAL A 397 23.18 -3.01 -12.95
N PRO A 398 23.89 -3.65 -13.90
CA PRO A 398 24.47 -2.93 -15.01
C PRO A 398 23.38 -2.30 -15.89
N ALA A 399 23.65 -1.09 -16.37
CA ALA A 399 22.81 -0.39 -17.34
C ALA A 399 22.98 -0.94 -18.77
N GLY A 400 21.98 -0.72 -19.62
CA GLY A 400 21.99 -1.09 -21.04
C GLY A 400 21.28 -2.41 -21.34
N LYS A 401 21.03 -2.64 -22.64
CA LYS A 401 20.21 -3.76 -23.14
C LYS A 401 20.66 -5.08 -22.55
N ALA A 402 19.73 -5.75 -21.87
CA ALA A 402 19.96 -7.13 -21.50
C ALA A 402 20.13 -7.94 -22.80
N GLY A 403 21.19 -8.75 -22.89
CA GLY A 403 21.32 -9.73 -23.98
C GLY A 403 20.14 -10.71 -23.97
N ALA A 404 20.07 -11.61 -24.95
CA ALA A 404 18.97 -12.57 -25.16
C ALA A 404 18.56 -13.41 -23.92
N ALA A 405 19.35 -13.40 -22.84
CA ALA A 405 19.05 -13.99 -21.53
C ALA A 405 17.85 -13.36 -20.79
N ALA A 406 17.44 -12.11 -21.08
CA ALA A 406 16.24 -11.51 -20.46
C ALA A 406 14.92 -12.14 -20.95
N THR A 407 14.93 -12.76 -22.13
CA THR A 407 13.77 -13.52 -22.62
C THR A 407 13.61 -14.84 -21.85
N GLU A 408 14.71 -15.38 -21.30
CA GLU A 408 14.71 -16.57 -20.45
C GLU A 408 14.22 -16.29 -19.02
N SER A 409 14.46 -15.11 -18.43
CA SER A 409 13.89 -14.75 -17.11
C SER A 409 12.36 -14.60 -17.15
N ILE A 410 11.80 -14.14 -18.27
CA ILE A 410 10.36 -14.13 -18.54
C ILE A 410 9.79 -15.56 -18.66
N THR A 411 10.62 -16.53 -19.08
CA THR A 411 10.24 -17.97 -19.16
C THR A 411 10.60 -18.79 -17.92
N LEU A 412 11.51 -18.31 -17.07
CA LEU A 412 11.95 -18.96 -15.81
C LEU A 412 11.05 -18.65 -14.61
N LEU A 413 10.18 -17.65 -14.71
CA LEU A 413 8.87 -17.73 -14.06
C LEU A 413 8.08 -18.83 -14.77
N GLY A 414 8.45 -20.10 -14.56
CA GLY A 414 7.63 -21.22 -15.00
C GLY A 414 6.19 -20.91 -14.65
N ASN A 415 5.28 -21.08 -15.61
CA ASN A 415 3.85 -20.80 -15.47
C ASN A 415 3.45 -21.00 -14.00
N PRO A 416 3.02 -19.96 -13.26
CA PRO A 416 2.50 -20.16 -11.91
C PRO A 416 1.37 -21.21 -11.90
N GLY A 417 0.70 -21.38 -13.04
CA GLY A 417 -0.26 -22.46 -13.31
C GLY A 417 0.29 -23.88 -13.41
N GLU A 418 1.61 -24.11 -13.50
CA GLU A 418 2.23 -25.44 -13.41
C GLU A 418 2.69 -25.79 -11.98
N ARG A 419 2.78 -24.79 -11.09
CA ARG A 419 2.79 -25.00 -9.63
C ARG A 419 1.37 -24.95 -9.04
N ALA A 420 0.35 -25.03 -9.90
CA ALA A 420 -1.00 -25.33 -9.45
C ALA A 420 -0.99 -26.70 -8.77
N VAL A 421 -1.53 -26.74 -7.56
CA VAL A 421 -1.92 -27.98 -6.87
C VAL A 421 -2.51 -28.96 -7.90
N PRO A 422 -2.03 -30.22 -7.99
CA PRO A 422 -2.68 -31.21 -8.82
C PRO A 422 -4.09 -31.43 -8.27
N GLY A 423 -5.10 -30.86 -8.94
CA GLY A 423 -6.50 -30.95 -8.52
C GLY A 423 -7.18 -29.60 -8.33
N GLY A 424 -7.29 -28.80 -9.39
CA GLY A 424 -8.43 -27.89 -9.51
C GLY A 424 -9.66 -28.74 -9.88
N PRO A 425 -10.70 -28.85 -9.03
CA PRO A 425 -11.84 -29.67 -9.35
C PRO A 425 -12.76 -28.91 -10.31
N GLY A 426 -13.15 -29.60 -11.39
CA GLY A 426 -14.50 -29.41 -11.92
C GLY A 426 -15.49 -29.59 -10.76
N LEU A 427 -16.44 -28.67 -10.66
CA LEU A 427 -17.37 -28.54 -9.54
C LEU A 427 -18.29 -29.76 -9.47
N ASP A 428 -17.93 -30.73 -8.63
CA ASP A 428 -18.86 -31.66 -8.01
C ASP A 428 -18.61 -31.70 -6.49
N ALA A 429 -19.73 -31.73 -5.76
CA ALA A 429 -19.94 -31.60 -4.32
C ALA A 429 -18.77 -31.90 -3.35
N VAL A 430 -18.49 -30.94 -2.46
CA VAL A 430 -17.65 -31.13 -1.26
C VAL A 430 -18.55 -31.20 0.00
N PRO A 431 -18.29 -32.12 0.96
CA PRO A 431 -19.12 -32.29 2.15
C PRO A 431 -18.80 -31.29 3.27
N GLN A 432 -19.80 -31.08 4.14
CA GLN A 432 -19.83 -30.17 5.29
C GLN A 432 -18.72 -30.40 6.34
N PRO A 433 -18.22 -29.36 7.03
CA PRO A 433 -17.23 -29.52 8.09
C PRO A 433 -17.85 -30.02 9.40
N VAL A 434 -17.13 -30.92 10.07
CA VAL A 434 -17.42 -31.43 11.42
C VAL A 434 -16.95 -30.41 12.46
N THR A 435 -17.85 -30.04 13.36
CA THR A 435 -17.61 -29.16 14.51
C THR A 435 -16.93 -29.91 15.66
N GLU A 436 -15.86 -29.34 16.22
CA GLU A 436 -15.44 -29.64 17.60
C GLU A 436 -15.26 -28.34 18.42
N PRO A 437 -15.51 -28.36 19.74
CA PRO A 437 -15.76 -27.15 20.52
C PRO A 437 -14.49 -26.55 21.12
N ARG A 438 -14.31 -25.23 20.97
CA ARG A 438 -13.25 -24.46 21.66
C ARG A 438 -13.66 -24.07 23.08
N ARG A 439 -12.70 -24.16 24.01
CA ARG A 439 -12.77 -23.71 25.42
C ARG A 439 -12.64 -22.17 25.52
N PRO A 440 -13.18 -21.54 26.57
CA PRO A 440 -13.14 -20.09 26.73
C PRO A 440 -11.83 -19.63 27.40
N ALA A 441 -11.32 -18.47 26.98
CA ALA A 441 -10.32 -17.71 27.71
C ALA A 441 -10.83 -16.28 27.94
N THR A 442 -11.22 -16.02 29.18
CA THR A 442 -11.22 -14.70 29.85
C THR A 442 -9.75 -14.34 30.15
N GLU A 443 -9.22 -13.11 30.11
CA GLU A 443 -9.60 -11.86 30.78
C GLU A 443 -8.84 -10.64 30.21
N ARG A 444 -9.52 -9.47 30.26
CA ARG A 444 -9.05 -8.09 30.59
C ARG A 444 -7.74 -7.54 29.97
N PHE A 445 -7.91 -6.60 29.03
CA PHE A 445 -6.89 -5.58 28.70
C PHE A 445 -7.02 -4.37 29.62
N GLY A 446 -5.93 -4.00 30.29
CA GLY A 446 -5.75 -2.74 30.99
C GLY A 446 -4.90 -1.78 30.15
N PHE A 447 -5.37 -0.55 29.98
CA PHE A 447 -4.65 0.52 29.30
C PHE A 447 -3.56 1.11 30.21
N THR A 448 -2.36 1.28 29.68
CA THR A 448 -1.32 2.15 30.26
C THR A 448 -0.93 3.21 29.22
N ASN A 449 -1.06 4.49 29.58
CA ASN A 449 -0.54 5.62 28.82
C ASN A 449 0.99 5.57 28.76
N PRO A 450 1.63 5.86 27.60
CA PRO A 450 3.06 6.13 27.57
C PRO A 450 3.36 7.58 27.94
N ASP A 451 4.39 7.76 28.77
CA ASP A 451 4.96 9.04 29.18
C ASP A 451 5.58 9.78 27.98
N GLU A 452 5.27 11.08 27.90
CA GLU A 452 5.89 12.05 27.00
C GLU A 452 7.28 12.42 27.52
N ASP A 453 8.33 11.82 26.97
CA ASP A 453 9.64 12.46 26.81
C ASP A 453 10.57 11.57 25.97
N THR A 454 10.81 12.00 24.72
CA THR A 454 11.92 11.68 23.77
C THR A 454 11.42 11.33 22.36
N MET A 455 11.11 12.35 21.55
CA MET A 455 11.04 12.22 20.09
C MET A 455 11.59 13.49 19.42
N THR A 456 12.89 13.51 19.16
CA THR A 456 13.44 14.30 18.05
C THR A 456 13.93 13.32 17.00
N GLY A 457 13.02 12.86 16.15
CA GLY A 457 13.34 12.00 15.02
C GLY A 457 13.96 12.82 13.90
N SER A 458 15.29 12.88 13.85
CA SER A 458 16.00 13.17 12.59
C SER A 458 16.43 11.85 11.98
N LEU A 459 16.01 11.55 10.74
CA LEU A 459 16.63 10.50 9.93
C LEU A 459 18.10 10.89 9.71
N ARG A 460 18.99 10.32 10.50
CA ARG A 460 20.43 10.27 10.22
C ARG A 460 20.88 8.84 10.41
N ILE A 461 21.09 8.13 9.32
CA ILE A 461 21.92 6.93 9.33
C ILE A 461 23.36 7.45 9.35
N ILE A 462 24.02 7.38 10.50
CA ILE A 462 25.38 7.92 10.66
C ILE A 462 26.39 6.79 10.39
N PRO A 463 27.29 6.94 9.39
CA PRO A 463 28.44 6.04 9.26
C PRO A 463 29.37 6.24 10.47
N ARG A 464 29.56 5.20 11.27
CA ARG A 464 30.39 5.27 12.48
C ARG A 464 31.86 5.05 12.13
N ASN A 465 32.50 6.03 11.48
CA ASN A 465 33.95 6.24 11.43
C ASN A 465 34.27 7.63 10.86
N ALA A 466 33.99 8.67 11.64
CA ALA A 466 34.66 9.97 11.52
C ALA A 466 35.25 10.29 12.90
N GLU A 467 36.58 10.29 12.98
CA GLU A 467 37.34 10.50 14.22
C GLU A 467 36.97 11.86 14.85
N ARG A 468 36.68 11.82 16.16
CA ARG A 468 36.53 13.00 17.00
C ARG A 468 37.88 13.68 17.16
N ALA A 469 37.98 14.93 16.72
CA ALA A 469 38.95 15.88 17.23
C ALA A 469 38.22 16.92 18.10
N ASP A 470 38.64 17.00 19.36
CA ASP A 470 38.15 17.90 20.40
C ASP A 470 37.99 19.36 19.96
N ARG A 471 36.84 19.97 20.28
CA ARG A 471 36.72 21.43 20.56
C ARG A 471 35.65 21.73 21.62
N ASP A 472 36.19 22.09 22.79
CA ASP A 472 35.73 23.01 23.85
C ASP A 472 34.41 23.80 23.63
N PRO A 473 33.42 23.76 24.56
CA PRO A 473 32.17 24.50 24.47
C PRO A 473 32.23 25.82 25.25
N ALA A 474 32.65 26.90 24.60
CA ALA A 474 32.41 28.26 25.11
C ALA A 474 32.33 29.27 23.96
N GLY A 475 31.12 29.80 23.71
CA GLY A 475 30.94 30.98 22.85
C GLY A 475 29.64 31.01 22.05
N LEU A 476 28.53 31.37 22.70
CA LEU A 476 27.35 31.89 22.01
C LEU A 476 27.37 33.42 22.05
N PRO A 477 27.35 34.15 20.93
CA PRO A 477 27.00 35.56 20.93
C PRO A 477 25.47 35.73 20.86
N ALA A 478 24.98 36.70 21.63
CA ALA A 478 23.58 37.09 21.74
C ALA A 478 22.98 37.60 20.43
N ALA A 479 21.69 37.30 20.21
CA ALA A 479 20.87 37.87 19.14
C ALA A 479 20.50 39.34 19.45
N PRO A 480 20.33 40.22 18.43
CA PRO A 480 19.88 41.59 18.66
C PRO A 480 18.37 41.67 18.85
N VAL A 481 17.97 42.46 19.84
CA VAL A 481 16.60 42.89 20.16
C VAL A 481 16.15 43.95 19.16
N ILE A 482 14.97 43.78 18.56
CA ILE A 482 14.29 44.79 17.72
C ILE A 482 13.28 45.55 18.60
N PRO A 483 13.28 46.89 18.66
CA PRO A 483 12.29 47.65 19.43
C PRO A 483 10.98 47.89 18.64
N PRO A 484 9.85 48.16 19.32
CA PRO A 484 8.54 48.27 18.69
C PRO A 484 8.34 49.64 18.04
N ASN A 485 7.79 49.67 16.83
CA ASN A 485 7.43 50.92 16.16
C ASN A 485 5.92 51.16 16.30
N THR A 486 5.57 52.26 16.95
CA THR A 486 4.20 52.76 17.14
C THR A 486 3.78 53.64 15.96
N ASN A 487 2.57 53.40 15.43
CA ASN A 487 1.86 54.31 14.53
C ASN A 487 1.62 55.68 15.20
N PRO A 488 1.47 56.75 14.40
CA PRO A 488 0.12 57.32 14.31
C PRO A 488 -0.32 57.71 12.89
N THR A 489 -1.64 57.66 12.74
CA THR A 489 -2.55 58.12 11.69
C THR A 489 -2.42 59.60 11.34
N GLN A 490 -2.66 59.95 10.05
CA GLN A 490 -3.63 61.00 9.68
C GLN A 490 -4.06 60.90 8.19
N GLU A 491 -5.38 61.01 8.03
CA GLU A 491 -6.24 61.35 6.87
C GLU A 491 -5.69 62.55 6.05
N GLU A 492 -6.07 62.88 4.81
CA GLU A 492 -7.33 62.81 4.07
C GLU A 492 -7.06 63.29 2.63
N THR A 493 -7.93 62.94 1.67
CA THR A 493 -8.20 63.74 0.45
C THR A 493 -9.56 63.33 -0.10
N PRO A 494 -10.31 64.21 -0.79
CA PRO A 494 -10.42 65.67 -0.68
C PRO A 494 -11.68 66.14 0.06
#